data_AF-A0A2V8RYX5-F1
#
_entry.id   AF-A0A2V8RYX5-F1
#
_cell.length_a   1.000
_cell.length_b   1.000
_cell.length_c   1.000
_cell.angle_alpha   90.00
_cell.angle_beta   90.00
_cell.angle_gamma   90.00
#
_symmetry.space_group_name_H-M   'P 1'
#
loop_
_entity.id
_entity.type
_entity.pdbx_description
1 polymer ?
#
loop_
_entity_poly.entity_id
_entity_poly.type
_entity_poly.pdbx_seq_one_letter_code
_entity_poly.pdbx_strand_id
1 'polypeptide(L)'
;MWAILLKLLGKRSKMRRLSWQQWLVALAFLLALSVTALFGLRTVRRAIYWHSHRDEPIRPWMSVPYVAHSYRVPPHLLYKAIGLTPVPHDRRPLRLIAREQNRPVEQLIVELQEAIVHARQSFPPPPSAAPPPHGGTPP
;
A
#
# COMPACT_ATOMS: atom_id res chain seq x y z
N MET A 1 8.40 -26.72 29.66
CA MET A 1 8.79 -26.27 28.31
C MET A 1 9.39 -27.43 27.51
N TRP A 2 8.59 -28.49 27.28
CA TRP A 2 8.93 -29.68 26.46
C TRP A 2 7.67 -30.50 26.06
N ALA A 3 6.47 -30.04 26.46
CA ALA A 3 5.20 -30.74 26.24
C ALA A 3 4.58 -30.50 24.85
N ILE A 4 5.14 -29.57 24.07
CA ILE A 4 4.77 -29.35 22.66
C ILE A 4 5.46 -30.40 21.76
N LEU A 5 6.58 -31.00 22.20
CA LEU A 5 7.35 -31.97 21.41
C LEU A 5 6.85 -33.43 21.55
N LEU A 6 6.15 -33.77 22.65
CA LEU A 6 5.61 -35.13 22.86
C LEU A 6 4.14 -35.31 22.44
N LYS A 7 3.39 -34.21 22.24
CA LYS A 7 2.03 -34.27 21.67
C LYS A 7 1.99 -34.73 20.20
N LEU A 8 3.18 -34.91 19.59
CA LEU A 8 3.39 -35.49 18.26
C LEU A 8 3.54 -37.01 18.24
N LEU A 9 3.57 -37.70 19.40
CA LEU A 9 3.78 -39.16 19.45
C LEU A 9 2.58 -39.97 20.00
N GLY A 10 1.42 -39.33 20.15
CA GLY A 10 0.33 -39.85 20.98
C GLY A 10 -1.05 -39.83 20.35
N LYS A 11 -1.23 -40.26 19.10
CA LYS A 11 -2.51 -40.85 18.68
C LYS A 11 -2.30 -42.13 17.88
N ARG A 12 -1.90 -43.18 18.59
CA ARG A 12 -2.30 -44.55 18.22
C ARG A 12 -3.83 -44.58 18.18
N SER A 13 -4.39 -44.58 16.98
CA SER A 13 -5.75 -45.06 16.76
C SER A 13 -5.67 -46.15 15.69
N LYS A 14 -5.52 -47.38 16.20
CA LYS A 14 -5.68 -48.61 15.43
C LYS A 14 -7.19 -48.76 15.15
N MET A 15 -7.55 -48.90 13.87
CA MET A 15 -8.88 -49.25 13.32
C MET A 15 -9.92 -48.11 13.36
N ARG A 16 -10.60 -47.72 12.27
CA ARG A 16 -11.12 -48.42 11.08
C ARG A 16 -10.84 -47.54 9.86
N ARG A 17 -10.67 -48.11 8.65
CA ARG A 17 -10.37 -47.38 7.38
C ARG A 17 -11.23 -46.12 7.11
N LEU A 18 -12.36 -45.99 7.79
CA LEU A 18 -13.28 -44.86 7.74
C LEU A 18 -12.77 -43.57 8.42
N SER A 19 -11.98 -43.64 9.50
CA SER A 19 -11.51 -42.42 10.20
C SER A 19 -10.25 -41.84 9.61
N TRP A 20 -9.33 -42.66 9.09
CA TRP A 20 -8.07 -42.20 8.51
C TRP A 20 -8.29 -41.44 7.20
N GLN A 21 -9.22 -41.89 6.36
CA GLN A 21 -9.62 -41.16 5.16
C GLN A 21 -10.27 -39.82 5.50
N GLN A 22 -11.09 -39.73 6.55
CA GLN A 22 -11.67 -38.46 6.99
C GLN A 22 -10.61 -37.46 7.48
N TRP A 23 -9.58 -37.93 8.18
CA TRP A 23 -8.44 -37.08 8.56
C TRP A 23 -7.62 -36.64 7.34
N LEU A 24 -7.41 -37.50 6.34
CA LEU A 24 -6.76 -37.13 5.09
C LEU A 24 -7.58 -36.10 4.29
N VAL A 25 -8.90 -36.27 4.23
CA VAL A 25 -9.80 -35.31 3.55
C VAL A 25 -9.84 -33.98 4.31
N ALA A 26 -9.91 -33.99 5.64
CA ALA A 26 -9.86 -32.79 6.45
C ALA A 26 -8.50 -32.06 6.32
N LEU A 27 -7.39 -32.81 6.29
CA LEU A 27 -6.06 -32.26 6.07
C LEU A 27 -5.95 -31.68 4.66
N ALA A 28 -6.42 -32.38 3.63
CA ALA A 28 -6.44 -31.90 2.25
C ALA A 28 -7.30 -30.64 2.09
N PHE A 29 -8.45 -30.58 2.76
CA PHE A 29 -9.32 -29.41 2.79
C PHE A 29 -8.64 -28.20 3.46
N LEU A 30 -8.01 -28.41 4.62
CA LEU A 30 -7.22 -27.37 5.29
C LEU A 30 -6.05 -26.90 4.43
N LEU A 31 -5.38 -27.82 3.74
CA LEU A 31 -4.27 -27.49 2.84
C LEU A 31 -4.76 -26.66 1.66
N ALA A 32 -5.86 -27.06 1.01
CA ALA A 32 -6.48 -26.34 -0.09
C ALA A 32 -6.94 -24.94 0.33
N LEU A 33 -7.54 -24.82 1.53
CA LEU A 33 -7.97 -23.54 2.09
C LEU A 33 -6.76 -22.64 2.38
N SER A 34 -5.67 -23.20 2.91
CA SER A 34 -4.42 -22.48 3.18
C SER A 34 -3.76 -22.01 1.89
N VAL A 35 -3.69 -22.84 0.87
CA VAL A 35 -3.15 -22.47 -0.46
C VAL A 35 -4.00 -21.38 -1.09
N THR A 36 -5.32 -21.51 -1.06
CA THR A 36 -6.26 -20.51 -1.59
C THR A 36 -6.12 -19.19 -0.85
N ALA A 37 -6.01 -19.21 0.48
CA ALA A 37 -5.80 -18.02 1.29
C ALA A 37 -4.44 -17.38 0.99
N LEU A 38 -3.35 -18.16 0.95
CA LEU A 38 -2.02 -17.65 0.62
C LEU A 38 -2.00 -17.01 -0.78
N PHE A 39 -2.60 -17.66 -1.77
CA PHE A 39 -2.65 -17.16 -3.14
C PHE A 39 -3.57 -15.95 -3.26
N GLY A 40 -4.69 -15.96 -2.54
CA GLY A 40 -5.64 -14.85 -2.42
C GLY A 40 -4.99 -13.63 -1.78
N LEU A 41 -4.38 -13.77 -0.60
CA LEU A 41 -3.65 -12.69 0.07
C LEU A 41 -2.48 -12.19 -0.78
N ARG A 42 -1.74 -13.08 -1.45
CA ARG A 42 -0.63 -12.67 -2.32
C ARG A 42 -1.12 -11.88 -3.54
N THR A 43 -2.24 -12.28 -4.12
CA THR A 43 -2.88 -11.59 -5.24
C THR A 43 -3.50 -10.27 -4.80
N VAL A 44 -4.20 -10.24 -3.66
CA VAL A 44 -4.77 -9.00 -3.09
C VAL A 44 -3.67 -8.00 -2.74
N ARG A 45 -2.54 -8.44 -2.17
CA ARG A 45 -1.36 -7.58 -1.98
C ARG A 45 -0.87 -6.95 -3.30
N ARG A 46 -0.93 -7.69 -4.41
CA ARG A 46 -0.54 -7.21 -5.75
C ARG A 46 -1.63 -6.40 -6.44
N ALA A 47 -2.90 -6.65 -6.17
CA ALA A 47 -4.03 -5.92 -6.73
C ALA A 47 -4.26 -4.58 -6.02
N ILE A 48 -4.07 -4.52 -4.70
CA ILE A 48 -4.00 -3.25 -3.95
C ILE A 48 -2.83 -2.41 -4.44
N TYR A 49 -1.70 -3.05 -4.80
CA TYR A 49 -0.61 -2.36 -5.51
C TYR A 49 -1.12 -1.80 -6.86
N TRP A 50 -1.86 -2.57 -7.67
CA TRP A 50 -2.33 -2.15 -9.00
C TRP A 50 -3.45 -1.09 -8.98
N HIS A 51 -4.25 -1.00 -7.92
CA HIS A 51 -5.35 -0.02 -7.88
C HIS A 51 -4.86 1.43 -7.73
N SER A 52 -3.63 1.65 -7.27
CA SER A 52 -2.98 2.98 -7.22
C SER A 52 -2.29 3.40 -8.53
N HIS A 53 -2.23 2.55 -9.57
CA HIS A 53 -1.42 2.80 -10.79
C HIS A 53 -2.15 3.58 -11.91
N ARG A 54 -3.25 4.29 -11.63
CA ARG A 54 -3.78 5.28 -12.59
C ARG A 54 -3.06 6.63 -12.52
N ASP A 55 -2.27 6.85 -11.48
CA ASP A 55 -1.40 8.01 -11.34
C ASP A 55 0.07 7.56 -11.50
N GLU A 56 0.90 8.38 -12.15
CA GLU A 56 2.31 8.10 -12.42
C GLU A 56 3.04 7.70 -11.12
N PRO A 57 3.74 6.55 -11.05
CA PRO A 57 4.34 6.08 -9.81
C PRO A 57 5.29 7.13 -9.24
N ILE A 58 5.15 7.44 -7.95
CA ILE A 58 6.01 8.39 -7.25
C ILE A 58 7.46 7.89 -7.35
N ARG A 59 8.31 8.64 -8.06
CA ARG A 59 9.72 8.27 -8.24
C ARG A 59 10.60 8.93 -7.18
N PRO A 60 11.69 8.29 -6.73
CA PRO A 60 12.60 8.85 -5.70
C PRO A 60 13.25 10.19 -6.05
N TRP A 61 13.28 10.56 -7.33
CA TRP A 61 13.81 11.83 -7.82
C TRP A 61 12.78 12.98 -7.78
N MET A 62 11.49 12.67 -7.63
CA MET A 62 10.44 13.68 -7.57
C MET A 62 10.57 14.48 -6.27
N SER A 63 10.10 15.72 -6.27
CA SER A 63 10.01 16.56 -5.07
C SER A 63 8.58 16.52 -4.51
N VAL A 64 8.44 16.80 -3.21
CA VAL A 64 7.12 16.88 -2.54
C VAL A 64 6.14 17.81 -3.28
N PRO A 65 6.50 19.05 -3.66
CA PRO A 65 5.57 19.93 -4.38
C PRO A 65 5.24 19.41 -5.79
N TYR A 66 6.17 18.71 -6.45
CA TYR A 66 5.89 18.09 -7.75
C TYR A 66 4.86 16.96 -7.62
N VAL A 67 5.02 16.08 -6.62
CA VAL A 67 4.05 15.02 -6.32
C VAL A 67 2.69 15.62 -5.96
N ALA A 68 2.66 16.63 -5.08
CA ALA A 68 1.45 17.34 -4.70
C ALA A 68 0.70 17.89 -5.92
N HIS A 69 1.43 18.50 -6.87
CA HIS A 69 0.85 19.05 -8.09
C HIS A 69 0.31 17.95 -9.02
N SER A 70 1.10 16.90 -9.29
CA SER A 70 0.72 15.77 -10.15
C SER A 70 -0.55 15.06 -9.66
N TYR A 71 -0.68 14.92 -8.34
CA TYR A 71 -1.81 14.24 -7.72
C TYR A 71 -2.96 15.19 -7.32
N ARG A 72 -2.81 16.51 -7.57
CA ARG A 72 -3.75 17.60 -7.23
C ARG A 72 -4.12 17.65 -5.75
N VAL A 73 -3.12 17.54 -4.89
CA VAL A 73 -3.29 17.48 -3.43
C VAL A 73 -2.57 18.66 -2.79
N PRO A 74 -3.09 19.27 -1.71
CA PRO A 74 -2.38 20.34 -1.04
C PRO A 74 -1.02 19.88 -0.48
N PRO A 75 0.10 20.57 -0.80
CA PRO A 75 1.44 20.11 -0.42
C PRO A 75 1.64 20.04 1.09
N HIS A 76 0.98 20.91 1.87
CA HIS A 76 1.09 20.93 3.33
C HIS A 76 0.64 19.62 3.98
N LEU A 77 -0.32 18.90 3.39
CA LEU A 77 -0.76 17.59 3.87
C LEU A 77 0.33 16.53 3.65
N LEU A 78 1.02 16.59 2.51
CA LEU A 78 2.13 15.69 2.19
C LEU A 78 3.31 15.94 3.12
N TYR A 79 3.68 17.20 3.36
CA TYR A 79 4.74 17.55 4.32
C TYR A 79 4.41 17.06 5.74
N LYS A 80 3.17 17.24 6.19
CA LYS A 80 2.72 16.75 7.49
C LYS A 80 2.78 15.22 7.59
N ALA A 81 2.46 14.51 6.52
CA ALA A 81 2.52 13.05 6.48
C ALA A 81 3.94 12.50 6.69
N ILE A 82 4.93 13.13 6.06
CA ILE A 82 6.35 12.74 6.16
C ILE A 82 7.09 13.41 7.34
N GLY A 83 6.35 14.04 8.26
CA GLY A 83 6.88 14.68 9.46
C GLY A 83 7.77 15.89 9.20
N LEU A 84 7.60 16.57 8.06
CA LEU A 84 8.35 17.77 7.72
C LEU A 84 7.50 19.03 7.88
N THR A 85 8.15 20.14 8.23
CA THR A 85 7.53 21.45 8.13
C THR A 85 7.42 21.87 6.66
N PRO A 86 6.29 22.47 6.22
CA PRO A 86 6.16 22.96 4.86
C PRO A 86 7.16 24.11 4.65
N VAL A 87 8.20 23.86 3.86
CA VAL A 87 9.19 24.88 3.51
C VAL A 87 8.81 25.49 2.16
N PRO A 88 8.68 26.83 2.05
CA PRO A 88 8.46 27.48 0.77
C PRO A 88 9.58 27.13 -0.21
N HIS A 89 9.22 26.74 -1.43
CA HIS A 89 10.17 26.46 -2.51
C HIS A 89 11.12 25.25 -2.31
N ASP A 90 10.77 24.29 -1.44
CA ASP A 90 11.57 23.09 -1.26
C ASP A 90 11.50 22.17 -2.49
N ARG A 91 12.62 22.12 -3.23
CA ARG A 91 12.79 21.30 -4.43
C ARG A 91 13.62 20.04 -4.18
N ARG A 92 13.89 19.69 -2.92
CA ARG A 92 14.68 18.50 -2.60
C ARG A 92 13.97 17.24 -3.11
N PRO A 93 14.70 16.31 -3.74
CA PRO A 93 14.11 15.06 -4.18
C PRO A 93 13.82 14.16 -2.97
N LEU A 94 12.79 13.32 -3.06
CA LEU A 94 12.39 12.41 -1.97
C LEU A 94 13.55 11.53 -1.48
N ARG A 95 14.44 11.08 -2.39
CA ARG A 95 15.64 10.30 -2.02
C ARG A 95 16.58 11.05 -1.06
N LEU A 96 16.65 12.38 -1.17
CA LEU A 96 17.54 13.20 -0.35
C LEU A 96 16.90 13.43 1.01
N ILE A 97 15.60 13.70 1.04
CA ILE A 97 14.80 13.78 2.28
C ILE A 97 14.88 12.46 3.06
N ALA A 98 14.71 11.32 2.38
CA ALA A 98 14.81 10.00 3.00
C ALA A 98 16.20 9.75 3.61
N ARG A 99 17.27 10.16 2.92
CA ARG A 99 18.64 10.10 3.43
C ARG A 99 18.85 10.99 4.65
N GLU A 100 18.36 12.23 4.63
CA GLU A 100 18.43 13.14 5.78
C GLU A 100 17.69 12.57 7.01
N GLN A 101 16.56 11.90 6.78
CA GLN A 101 15.78 11.24 7.83
C GLN A 101 16.32 9.87 8.25
N ASN A 102 17.41 9.37 7.62
CA ASN A 102 17.95 8.02 7.83
C ASN A 102 16.90 6.91 7.65
N ARG A 103 16.02 7.04 6.65
CA ARG A 103 14.95 6.08 6.33
C ARG A 103 15.01 5.65 4.87
N PRO A 104 14.50 4.45 4.53
CA PRO A 104 14.38 4.02 3.14
C PRO A 104 13.36 4.89 2.39
N VAL A 105 13.68 5.25 1.15
CA VAL A 105 12.82 6.12 0.32
C VAL A 105 11.49 5.46 -0.01
N GLU A 106 11.46 4.13 -0.03
CA GLU A 106 10.27 3.32 -0.27
C GLU A 106 9.22 3.51 0.83
N GLN A 107 9.65 3.60 2.11
CA GLN A 107 8.72 3.88 3.22
C GLN A 107 8.11 5.28 3.07
N LEU A 108 8.94 6.27 2.74
CA LEU A 108 8.49 7.65 2.52
C LEU A 108 7.50 7.73 1.34
N ILE A 109 7.73 6.97 0.26
CA ILE A 109 6.79 6.87 -0.86
C ILE A 109 5.45 6.26 -0.42
N VAL A 110 5.47 5.21 0.42
CA VAL A 110 4.25 4.59 0.94
C VAL A 110 3.45 5.56 1.81
N GLU A 111 4.11 6.28 2.73
CA GLU A 111 3.47 7.29 3.59
C GLU A 111 2.83 8.41 2.75
N LEU A 112 3.53 8.88 1.70
CA LEU A 112 2.98 9.87 0.77
C LEU A 112 1.76 9.33 0.01
N GLN A 113 1.81 8.07 -0.45
CA GLN A 113 0.70 7.46 -1.16
C GLN A 113 -0.55 7.36 -0.26
N GLU A 114 -0.37 6.93 1.00
CA GLU A 114 -1.46 6.88 1.97
C GLU A 114 -2.06 8.27 2.24
N ALA A 115 -1.20 9.29 2.38
CA ALA A 115 -1.63 10.67 2.57
C ALA A 115 -2.43 11.20 1.35
N ILE A 116 -2.03 10.84 0.13
CA ILE A 116 -2.74 11.20 -1.10
C ILE A 116 -4.13 10.55 -1.13
N VAL A 117 -4.23 9.25 -0.82
CA VAL A 117 -5.50 8.53 -0.77
C VAL A 117 -6.43 9.17 0.26
N HIS A 118 -5.92 9.46 1.45
CA HIS A 118 -6.69 10.10 2.52
C HIS A 118 -7.12 11.53 2.14
N ALA A 119 -6.24 12.33 1.53
CA ALA A 119 -6.54 13.69 1.14
C ALA A 119 -7.58 13.76 0.00
N ARG A 120 -7.56 12.83 -0.96
CA ARG A 120 -8.56 12.75 -2.04
C ARG A 120 -9.96 12.38 -1.53
N GLN A 121 -10.06 11.64 -0.43
CA GLN A 121 -11.34 11.36 0.23
C GLN A 121 -11.91 12.63 0.90
N SER A 122 -11.03 13.46 1.45
CA SER A 122 -11.39 14.68 2.19
C SER A 122 -11.61 15.90 1.28
N PHE A 123 -10.95 15.94 0.13
CA PHE A 123 -11.04 17.01 -0.86
C PHE A 123 -11.28 16.38 -2.24
N PRO A 124 -12.53 16.38 -2.75
CA PRO A 124 -12.75 16.04 -4.14
C PRO A 124 -11.94 17.03 -5.01
N PRO A 125 -11.26 16.55 -6.06
CA PRO A 125 -10.53 17.44 -6.96
C PRO A 125 -11.52 18.49 -7.47
N PRO A 126 -11.13 19.78 -7.53
CA PRO A 126 -11.99 20.79 -8.11
C PRO A 126 -12.40 20.31 -9.51
N PRO A 127 -13.70 20.40 -9.88
CA PRO A 127 -14.15 20.04 -11.21
C PRO A 127 -13.26 20.78 -12.18
N SER A 128 -12.48 20.02 -12.95
CA SER A 128 -11.49 20.42 -13.94
C SER A 128 -11.24 21.91 -14.00
N ALA A 129 -10.04 22.35 -13.58
CA ALA A 129 -9.44 23.63 -13.94
C ALA A 129 -10.20 24.27 -15.10
N ALA A 130 -11.13 25.19 -14.79
CA ALA A 130 -11.91 25.84 -15.82
C ALA A 130 -10.88 26.34 -16.83
N PRO A 131 -11.02 26.02 -18.14
CA PRO A 131 -10.11 26.60 -19.12
C PRO A 131 -10.06 28.10 -18.82
N PRO A 132 -8.86 28.71 -18.71
CA PRO A 132 -8.76 30.14 -18.45
C PRO A 132 -9.72 30.81 -19.43
N PRO A 133 -10.62 31.71 -18.97
CA PRO A 133 -11.58 32.34 -19.86
C PRO A 133 -10.76 32.86 -21.03
N HIS A 134 -10.97 32.28 -22.22
CA HIS A 134 -10.26 32.67 -23.42
C HIS A 134 -10.52 34.16 -23.53
N GLY A 135 -9.50 34.96 -23.20
CA GLY A 135 -9.61 36.40 -23.17
C GLY A 135 -10.12 36.80 -24.53
N GLY A 136 -11.34 37.37 -24.55
CA GLY A 136 -11.92 37.88 -25.77
C GLY A 136 -10.88 38.76 -26.44
N THR A 137 -10.49 38.39 -27.65
CA THR A 137 -9.81 39.31 -28.55
C THR A 137 -10.70 40.54 -28.66
N PRO A 138 -10.27 41.72 -28.19
CA PRO A 138 -11.03 42.93 -28.40
C PRO A 138 -11.07 43.25 -29.92
N PRO A 139 -12.13 43.91 -30.39
CA PRO A 139 -12.48 44.05 -31.81
C PRO A 139 -11.47 44.86 -32.63
#